data_AF-A0A529N8X6-F1
#
_entry.id   AF-A0A529N8X6-F1
#
_cell.length_a   1.000
_cell.length_b   1.000
_cell.length_c   1.000
_cell.angle_alpha   90.00
_cell.angle_beta   90.00
_cell.angle_gamma   90.00
#
_symmetry.space_group_name_H-M   'P 1'
#
loop_
_entity.id
_entity.type
_entity.pdbx_description
1 polymer ?
#
loop_
_entity_poly.entity_id
_entity_poly.type
_entity_poly.pdbx_seq_one_letter_code
_entity_poly.pdbx_strand_id
1 'polypeptide(L)' 'RLLSQRMMVMKDGHVVESGLTDRVLDDPRAPYTQLLVSSILQV' A
#
# COMPACT_ATOMS: atom_id res chain seq x y z
N ARG A 1 15.30 6.71 -0.16
CA ARG A 1 14.40 7.35 0.82
C ARG A 1 13.05 7.53 0.14
N LEU A 2 11.94 7.22 0.81
CA LEU A 2 10.59 7.39 0.26
C LEU A 2 10.21 8.87 0.20
N LEU A 3 9.46 9.27 -0.82
CA LEU A 3 9.06 10.67 -1.04
C LEU A 3 8.00 11.13 -0.03
N SER A 4 7.13 10.23 0.42
CA SER A 4 6.04 10.52 1.36
C SER A 4 6.16 9.67 2.62
N GLN A 5 5.75 10.24 3.76
CA GLN A 5 5.63 9.52 5.02
C GLN A 5 4.30 8.78 5.17
N ARG A 6 3.27 9.16 4.40
CA ARG A 6 1.94 8.52 4.41
C ARG A 6 1.50 8.11 3.02
N MET A 7 0.76 7.01 2.97
CA MET A 7 0.21 6.44 1.74
C MET A 7 -1.29 6.18 1.89
N MET A 8 -2.02 6.34 0.78
CA MET A 8 -3.42 5.97 0.64
C MET A 8 -3.56 5.13 -0.61
N VAL A 9 -4.27 4.01 -0.49
CA VAL A 9 -4.61 3.13 -1.59
C VAL A 9 -6.11 3.25 -1.84
N MET A 10 -6.48 3.48 -3.10
CA MET A 10 -7.86 3.58 -3.53
C MET A 10 -8.20 2.52 -4.57
N LYS A 11 -9.44 2.04 -4.55
CA LYS A 11 -10.01 1.16 -5.55
C LYS A 11 -11.47 1.54 -5.76
N ASP A 12 -11.90 1.65 -7.01
CA ASP A 12 -13.29 1.95 -7.38
C ASP A 12 -13.85 3.19 -6.67
N GLY A 13 -13.03 4.24 -6.55
CA GLY A 13 -13.39 5.50 -5.87
C GLY A 13 -13.40 5.45 -4.34
N HIS A 14 -13.05 4.32 -3.73
CA HIS A 14 -13.05 4.15 -2.27
C HIS A 14 -11.64 4.01 -1.73
N VAL A 15 -11.39 4.56 -0.54
CA VAL A 15 -10.16 4.32 0.21
C VAL A 15 -10.23 2.91 0.79
N VAL A 16 -9.31 2.05 0.36
CA VAL A 16 -9.24 0.66 0.82
C VAL A 16 -8.15 0.44 1.87
N GLU A 17 -7.12 1.30 1.89
CA GLU A 17 -6.08 1.27 2.91
C GLU A 17 -5.40 2.64 3.04
N SER A 18 -4.98 3.01 4.25
CA SER A 18 -4.15 4.20 4.46
C SER A 18 -3.29 4.06 5.72
N GLY A 19 -2.09 4.64 5.71
CA GLY A 19 -1.16 4.49 6.81
C GLY A 19 0.18 5.16 6.58
N LEU A 20 1.15 4.82 7.43
CA LEU A 20 2.55 5.14 7.18
C LEU A 20 3.03 4.37 5.95
N THR A 21 3.85 5.00 5.12
CA THR A 21 4.30 4.41 3.85
C THR A 21 5.04 3.09 4.08
N ASP A 22 5.86 2.99 5.13
CA ASP A 22 6.57 1.76 5.50
C ASP A 22 5.58 0.62 5.83
N ARG A 23 4.57 0.86 6.66
CA ARG A 23 3.56 -0.15 6.99
C ARG A 23 2.74 -0.59 5.79
N VAL A 24 2.33 0.34 4.92
CA VAL A 24 1.52 -0.02 3.74
C VAL A 24 2.33 -0.85 2.73
N LEU A 25 3.65 -0.69 2.69
CA LEU A 25 4.52 -1.49 1.83
C LEU A 25 4.97 -2.80 2.48
N ASP A 26 5.26 -2.81 3.78
CA ASP A 26 5.86 -3.95 4.49
C ASP A 26 4.83 -4.88 5.14
N ASP A 27 3.69 -4.36 5.62
CA ASP A 27 2.56 -5.12 6.21
C ASP A 27 1.21 -4.65 5.62
N PRO A 28 0.98 -4.80 4.30
CA PRO A 28 -0.28 -4.43 3.67
C PRO A 28 -1.46 -5.26 4.20
N ARG A 29 -2.48 -4.59 4.72
CA ARG A 29 -3.63 -5.24 5.39
C ARG A 29 -4.78 -5.53 4.45
N ALA A 30 -4.98 -4.72 3.42
CA ALA A 30 -6.05 -4.94 2.45
C ALA A 30 -5.59 -5.93 1.36
N PRO A 31 -6.42 -6.92 0.96
CA PRO A 31 -6.05 -7.89 -0.06
C PRO A 31 -5.64 -7.25 -1.40
N TYR A 32 -6.27 -6.13 -1.77
CA TYR A 32 -5.90 -5.40 -2.98
C TYR A 32 -4.52 -4.76 -2.88
N THR A 33 -4.18 -4.16 -1.74
CA THR A 33 -2.85 -3.60 -1.49
C THR A 33 -1.78 -4.70 -1.52
N GLN A 34 -2.05 -5.86 -0.92
CA GLN A 34 -1.15 -7.02 -0.97
C GLN A 34 -0.83 -7.43 -2.41
N LEU A 35 -1.85 -7.50 -3.27
CA LEU A 35 -1.67 -7.80 -4.69
C LEU A 35 -0.79 -6.75 -5.37
N LEU A 36 -1.04 -5.45 -5.16
CA LEU A 36 -0.23 -4.38 -5.73
C LEU A 36 1.24 -4.48 -5.27
N VAL A 37 1.47 -4.60 -3.95
CA VAL A 37 2.82 -4.73 -3.37
C VAL A 37 3.56 -5.91 -3.97
N SER A 38 2.92 -7.09 -4.03
CA SER A 38 3.51 -8.30 -4.62
C SER A 38 3.81 -8.20 -6.13
N SER A 39 3.17 -7.26 -6.84
CA SER A 39 3.37 -7.08 -8.28
C SER A 39 4.61 -6.25 -8.65
N ILE A 40 5.20 -5.55 -7.68
CA ILE A 40 6.34 -4.64 -7.90
C ILE A 40 7.54 -4.96 -7.01
N LEU A 41 7.29 -5.46 -5.81
CA LEU A 41 8.33 -5.87 -4.86
C LEU A 41 8.45 -7.39 -4.99
N GLN A 42 9.29 -7.83 -5.93
CA GLN A 42 9.75 -9.22 -5.94
C GLN A 42 10.58 -9.42 -4.67
N VAL A 43 10.05 -10.21 -3.75
CA VAL A 43 10.82 -10.81 -2.66
C VAL A 43 11.99 -11.62 -3.19
#